data_AF-A0A3C2DB96-F1
#
_entry.id   AF-A0A3C2DB96-F1
#
_cell.length_a   1.000
_cell.length_b   1.000
_cell.length_c   1.000
_cell.angle_alpha   90.00
_cell.angle_beta   90.00
_cell.angle_gamma   90.00
#
_symmetry.space_group_name_H-M   'P 1'
#
loop_
_entity.id
_entity.type
_entity.pdbx_description
1 polymer ?
#
loop_
_entity_poly.entity_id
_entity_poly.type
_entity_poly.pdbx_seq_one_letter_code
_entity_poly.pdbx_strand_id
1 'polypeptide(L)' 'YQTPEGEALRQDDKFAYVSCWEFKGSDAAPELHKEELVYESVSMVQRNYK' A
#
# COMPACT_ATOMS: atom_id res chain seq x y z
N TYR A 1 -12.46 -5.92 5.81
CA TYR A 1 -12.58 -4.59 6.44
C TYR A 1 -13.13 -3.64 5.39
N GLN A 2 -14.31 -3.08 5.64
CA GLN A 2 -15.04 -2.19 4.73
C GLN A 2 -15.69 -1.08 5.55
N THR A 3 -16.02 0.04 4.93
CA THR A 3 -16.80 1.11 5.57
C THR A 3 -18.22 0.61 5.88
N PRO A 4 -19.00 1.29 6.74
CA PRO A 4 -20.41 0.97 6.97
C PRO A 4 -21.26 0.95 5.70
N GLU A 5 -20.86 1.69 4.65
CA GLU A 5 -21.52 1.66 3.34
C GLU A 5 -21.03 0.54 2.40
N GLY A 6 -20.12 -0.32 2.85
CA GLY A 6 -19.58 -1.45 2.07
C GLY A 6 -18.42 -1.08 1.15
N GLU A 7 -17.86 0.12 1.23
CA GLU A 7 -16.72 0.52 0.42
C GLU A 7 -15.40 -0.04 0.98
N ALA A 8 -14.42 -0.24 0.09
CA ALA A 8 -13.08 -0.66 0.49
C ALA A 8 -12.43 0.42 1.36
N LEU A 9 -12.15 0.09 2.63
CA LEU A 9 -11.46 0.99 3.55
C LEU A 9 -9.96 0.90 3.32
N ARG A 10 -9.35 1.99 2.86
CA ARG A 10 -7.90 2.10 2.67
C ARG A 10 -7.19 2.33 4.02
N GLN A 11 -6.09 1.64 4.26
CA GLN A 11 -5.27 1.74 5.48
C GLN A 11 -3.93 2.42 5.15
N ASP A 12 -3.99 3.73 4.92
CA ASP A 12 -2.82 4.53 4.53
C ASP A 12 -1.75 4.57 5.62
N ASP A 13 -2.14 4.43 6.89
CA ASP A 13 -1.22 4.35 8.04
C ASP A 13 -0.28 3.13 8.00
N LYS A 14 -0.68 2.05 7.31
CA LYS A 14 0.07 0.79 7.27
C LYS A 14 0.61 0.43 5.90
N PHE A 15 -0.03 0.91 4.83
CA PHE A 15 0.23 0.46 3.46
C PHE A 15 0.47 1.59 2.46
N ALA A 16 0.74 2.81 2.93
CA ALA A 16 1.22 3.91 2.08
C ALA A 16 2.70 3.74 1.69
N TYR A 17 3.02 2.68 0.96
CA TYR A 17 4.36 2.42 0.45
C TYR A 17 4.32 1.74 -0.92
N VAL A 18 5.35 1.95 -1.73
CA VAL A 18 5.66 1.12 -2.88
C VAL A 18 6.55 -0.03 -2.43
N SER A 19 6.40 -1.20 -3.03
CA SER A 19 7.23 -2.34 -2.69
C SER A 19 7.58 -3.19 -3.90
N CYS A 20 8.77 -3.77 -3.86
CA CYS A 20 9.27 -4.70 -4.86
C CYS A 20 9.76 -5.99 -4.17
N TRP A 21 9.48 -7.12 -4.78
CA TRP A 21 10.05 -8.39 -4.37
C TRP A 21 11.31 -8.67 -5.20
N GLU A 22 12.46 -8.68 -4.54
CA GLU A 22 13.72 -9.09 -5.14
C GLU A 22 13.78 -10.62 -5.21
N PHE A 23 14.04 -11.14 -6.40
CA PHE A 23 14.30 -12.56 -6.59
C PHE A 23 15.75 -12.89 -6.24
N LYS A 24 15.95 -13.70 -5.19
CA LYS A 24 17.27 -14.07 -4.67
C LYS A 24 17.76 -15.46 -5.11
N GLY A 25 17.09 -16.08 -6.08
CA GLY A 25 17.35 -17.45 -6.53
C GLY A 25 16.32 -18.46 -6.03
N SER A 26 16.31 -19.65 -6.62
CA SER A 26 15.27 -20.68 -6.38
C SER A 26 15.28 -21.28 -4.97
N ASP A 27 16.44 -21.24 -4.30
CA ASP A 27 16.65 -21.80 -2.96
C ASP A 27 16.61 -20.74 -1.85
N ALA A 28 16.31 -19.48 -2.19
CA ALA A 28 16.25 -18.38 -1.25
C ALA A 28 14.85 -17.74 -1.24
N ALA A 29 14.40 -17.32 -0.06
CA ALA A 29 13.18 -16.53 0.05
C ALA A 29 13.37 -15.19 -0.66
N PRO A 30 12.35 -14.70 -1.40
CA PRO A 30 12.41 -13.38 -2.02
C PRO A 30 12.45 -12.31 -0.92
N GLU A 31 13.10 -11.19 -1.21
CA GLU A 31 13.25 -10.09 -0.26
C GLU A 31 12.27 -8.97 -0.60
N LEU A 32 11.55 -8.48 0.41
CA LEU A 32 10.58 -7.40 0.23
C LEU A 32 11.24 -6.06 0.51
N HIS A 33 11.47 -5.30 -0.54
CA HIS A 33 11.88 -3.91 -0.45
C HIS A 33 10.63 -3.04 -0.36
N LYS A 34 10.61 -2.09 0.59
CA LYS A 34 9.52 -1.13 0.77
C LYS A 34 10.08 0.29 0.81
N GLU A 35 9.42 1.19 0.13
CA GLU A 35 9.72 2.62 0.12
C GLU A 35 8.43 3.39 0.46
N GLU A 36 8.48 4.20 1.52
CA GLU A 36 7.33 4.96 1.98
C GLU A 36 6.91 6.04 0.98
N LEU A 37 5.61 6.17 0.76
CA LEU A 37 5.06 7.22 -0.08
C LEU A 37 4.75 8.46 0.77
N VAL A 38 5.71 9.38 0.81
CA VAL A 38 5.56 10.67 1.49
C VAL A 38 5.02 11.70 0.50
N TYR A 39 3.79 12.18 0.73
CA TYR A 39 3.18 13.21 -0.09
C TYR A 39 3.36 14.60 0.54
N GLU A 40 4.15 15.47 -0.09
CA GLU A 40 4.44 16.81 0.44
C GLU A 40 3.41 17.87 0.03
N SER A 41 2.83 17.74 -1.17
CA SER A 41 2.01 18.81 -1.77
C SER A 41 0.52 18.50 -1.85
N VAL A 42 0.11 17.23 -1.74
CA VAL A 42 -1.29 16.81 -1.90
C VAL A 42 -1.62 15.71 -0.90
N SER A 43 -2.62 15.95 -0.06
CA SER A 43 -3.11 14.98 0.91
C SER A 43 -3.73 13.76 0.22
N MET A 44 -3.42 12.57 0.73
CA MET A 44 -4.06 11.33 0.29
C MET A 44 -5.58 11.39 0.55
N VAL A 45 -6.38 11.31 -0.52
CA VAL A 45 -7.84 11.19 -0.42
C VAL A 45 -8.28 9.77 -0.77
N GLN A 46 -9.27 9.26 -0.03
CA GLN A 46 -9.92 8.00 -0.35
C GLN A 46 -10.93 8.24 -1.48
N ARG A 47 -10.92 7.40 -2.51
CA ARG A 47 -11.89 7.49 -3.61
C ARG A 47 -13.24 6.95 -3.14
N ASN A 48 -14.30 7.70 -3.43
CA ASN A 48 -15.69 7.31 -3.24
C ASN A 48 -16.32 7.12 -4.62
N TYR A 49 -17.07 6.03 -4.82
CA TYR A 49 -17.68 5.69 -6.11
C TYR A 49 -19.20 5.92 -6.16
N LYS A 50 -19.79 6.59 -5.18
CA LYS A 50 -21.18 7.06 -5.21
C LYS A 50 -21.38 8.32 -6.05
#